data_AF-A0A970F8N9-F1
#
_entry.id   AF-A0A970F8N9-F1
#
_cell.length_a   1.000
_cell.length_b   1.000
_cell.length_c   1.000
_cell.angle_alpha   90.00
_cell.angle_beta   90.00
_cell.angle_gamma   90.00
#
_symmetry.space_group_name_H-M   'P 1'
#
loop_
_entity.id
_entity.type
_entity.pdbx_description
1 polymer ?
#
loop_
_entity_poly.entity_id
_entity_poly.type
_entity_poly.pdbx_seq_one_letter_code
_entity_poly.pdbx_strand_id
1 'polypeptide(L)' 'MNFLYYKAVNWNETFDNLDTYTWEKLTNHFWLDTRLPMREDFDAWKNLPQKTQQILIPLLASA' A
#
# COMPACT_ATOMS: atom_id res chain seq x y z
N MET A 1 -29.13 -32.93 -3.39
CA MET A 1 -27.95 -32.07 -3.62
C MET A 1 -28.17 -30.80 -2.83
N ASN A 2 -27.30 -30.48 -1.87
CA ASN A 2 -27.38 -29.23 -1.13
C ASN A 2 -26.52 -28.21 -1.88
N PHE A 3 -27.15 -27.29 -2.60
CA PHE A 3 -26.43 -26.23 -3.29
C PHE A 3 -26.08 -25.16 -2.26
N LEU A 4 -24.79 -24.83 -2.12
CA LEU A 4 -24.36 -23.68 -1.34
C LEU A 4 -25.01 -22.43 -1.94
N TYR A 5 -25.86 -21.75 -1.17
CA TYR A 5 -26.49 -20.52 -1.59
C TYR A 5 -25.43 -19.40 -1.61
N TYR A 6 -25.24 -18.77 -2.77
CA TYR A 6 -24.38 -17.60 -2.95
C TYR A 6 -25.23 -16.39 -3.32
N LYS A 7 -24.95 -15.26 -2.66
CA LYS A 7 -25.53 -13.96 -2.99
C LYS A 7 -24.49 -13.13 -3.74
N ALA A 8 -24.83 -12.66 -4.93
CA ALA A 8 -23.98 -11.76 -5.69
C ALA A 8 -23.89 -10.38 -5.00
N VAL A 9 -22.73 -9.74 -5.13
CA VAL A 9 -22.53 -8.37 -4.63
C VAL A 9 -23.24 -7.38 -5.56
N ASN A 10 -23.97 -6.42 -4.97
CA ASN A 10 -24.59 -5.32 -5.69
C ASN A 10 -24.04 -3.98 -5.17
N TRP A 11 -23.18 -3.34 -5.94
CA TRP A 11 -22.56 -2.06 -5.58
C TRP A 11 -23.51 -0.85 -5.66
N ASN A 12 -24.72 -1.04 -6.19
CA ASN A 12 -25.78 -0.03 -6.13
C ASN A 12 -26.61 -0.11 -4.83
N GLU A 13 -26.43 -1.17 -4.04
CA GLU A 13 -27.09 -1.39 -2.75
C GLU A 13 -26.03 -1.48 -1.63
N THR A 14 -25.38 -0.35 -1.34
CA THR A 14 -24.38 -0.26 -0.28
C THR A 14 -25.04 -0.12 1.08
N PHE A 15 -24.61 -0.92 2.05
CA PHE A 15 -25.20 -0.94 3.40
C PHE A 15 -24.66 0.21 4.29
N ASP A 16 -23.40 0.59 4.08
CA ASP A 16 -22.74 1.72 4.74
C ASP A 16 -22.04 2.61 3.70
N ASN A 17 -22.21 3.92 3.85
CA ASN A 17 -21.53 4.91 3.00
C ASN A 17 -20.00 4.90 3.20
N LEU A 18 -19.52 4.41 4.36
CA LEU A 18 -18.09 4.26 4.63
C LEU A 18 -17.41 3.21 3.74
N ASP A 19 -18.15 2.17 3.32
CA ASP A 19 -17.61 1.09 2.49
C ASP A 19 -17.17 1.63 1.12
N THR A 20 -18.07 2.37 0.47
CA THR A 20 -17.81 3.02 -0.83
C THR A 20 -16.66 4.01 -0.71
N TYR A 21 -16.69 4.87 0.30
CA TYR A 21 -15.64 5.87 0.50
C TYR A 21 -14.26 5.23 0.76
N THR A 22 -14.20 4.16 1.55
CA THR A 22 -12.95 3.46 1.84
C THR A 22 -12.42 2.76 0.60
N TRP A 23 -13.28 2.10 -0.17
CA TRP A 23 -12.93 1.49 -1.45
C TRP A 23 -12.36 2.51 -2.43
N GLU A 24 -13.06 3.62 -2.64
CA GLU A 24 -12.61 4.70 -3.52
C GLU A 24 -11.28 5.29 -3.03
N LYS A 25 -11.14 5.53 -1.72
CA LYS A 25 -9.90 6.07 -1.17
C LYS A 25 -8.71 5.12 -1.42
N LEU A 26 -8.86 3.82 -1.16
CA LEU A 26 -7.78 2.84 -1.33
C LEU A 26 -7.41 2.66 -2.81
N THR A 27 -8.40 2.59 -3.69
CA THR A 27 -8.18 2.41 -5.13
C THR A 27 -7.57 3.66 -5.78
N ASN A 28 -7.97 4.85 -5.35
CA ASN A 28 -7.40 6.11 -5.86
C ASN A 28 -5.97 6.37 -5.35
N HIS A 29 -5.62 5.91 -4.16
CA HIS A 29 -4.26 6.06 -3.60
C HIS A 29 -3.33 4.89 -3.94
N PHE A 30 -3.69 4.08 -4.94
CA PHE A 30 -2.86 2.98 -5.38
C PHE A 30 -1.55 3.48 -6.03
N TRP A 31 -0.41 3.01 -5.53
CA TRP A 31 0.91 3.32 -6.07
C TRP A 31 1.76 2.05 -6.22
N LEU A 32 2.77 2.14 -7.09
CA LEU A 32 3.74 1.07 -7.35
C LEU A 32 5.14 1.62 -7.06
N ASP A 33 5.97 0.80 -6.41
CA ASP A 33 7.36 1.11 -6.10
C ASP A 33 8.21 1.36 -7.36
N THR A 34 7.88 0.69 -8.46
CA THR A 34 8.59 0.84 -9.75
C THR A 34 8.42 2.22 -10.40
N ARG A 35 7.50 3.06 -9.90
CA ARG A 35 7.30 4.43 -10.38
C ARG A 35 8.16 5.45 -9.62
N LEU A 36 8.81 5.05 -8.53
CA LEU A 36 9.69 5.93 -7.76
C LEU A 36 11.11 5.92 -8.35
N PRO A 37 11.73 7.09 -8.63
CA PRO A 37 13.08 7.16 -9.15
C PRO A 37 14.13 6.94 -8.04
N MET A 38 14.19 5.74 -7.47
CA MET A 38 15.12 5.39 -6.37
C MET A 38 16.60 5.66 -6.67
N ARG A 39 16.97 5.78 -7.95
CA ARG A 39 18.33 6.08 -8.38
C ARG A 39 18.78 7.48 -7.96
N GLU A 40 17.88 8.45 -7.87
CA GLU A 40 18.19 9.84 -7.51
C GLU A 40 18.70 9.94 -6.07
N ASP A 41 18.19 9.09 -5.17
CA ASP A 41 18.57 9.08 -3.75
C ASP A 41 19.84 8.26 -3.45
N PHE A 42 20.42 7.58 -4.45
CA PHE A 42 21.53 6.65 -4.23
C PHE A 42 22.82 7.34 -3.75
N ASP A 43 23.14 8.50 -4.32
CA ASP A 43 24.32 9.26 -3.89
C ASP A 43 24.10 9.90 -2.51
N ALA A 44 22.89 10.36 -2.22
CA ALA A 44 22.52 10.84 -0.90
C ALA A 44 22.66 9.73 0.16
N TRP A 45 22.20 8.52 -0.15
CA TRP A 45 22.34 7.35 0.72
C TRP A 45 23.81 7.06 1.04
N LYS A 46 24.69 7.02 0.02
CA LYS A 46 26.13 6.76 0.21
C LYS A 46 26.82 7.77 1.11
N ASN A 47 26.39 9.03 1.05
CA ASN A 47 26.97 10.12 1.83
C ASN A 47 26.49 10.14 3.30
N LEU A 48 25.52 9.31 3.68
CA LEU A 48 25.10 9.21 5.07
C LEU A 48 26.20 8.61 5.96
N PRO A 49 26.31 9.05 7.23
CA PRO A 49 27.19 8.40 8.19
C PRO A 49 26.85 6.92 8.33
N GLN A 50 27.89 6.07 8.45
CA GLN A 50 27.71 4.62 8.56
C GLN A 50 26.78 4.22 9.72
N LYS A 51 26.87 4.92 10.86
CA LYS A 51 25.98 4.71 12.02
C LYS A 51 24.50 4.95 11.66
N THR A 52 24.21 5.97 10.84
CA THR A 52 22.85 6.28 10.40
C THR A 52 22.33 5.19 9.47
N GLN A 53 23.13 4.75 8.49
CA GLN A 53 22.76 3.65 7.59
C GLN A 53 22.46 2.35 8.37
N GLN A 54 23.27 2.02 9.37
CA GLN A 54 23.09 0.83 10.23
C GLN A 54 21.79 0.86 11.05
N ILE A 55 21.29 2.06 11.40
CA ILE A 55 20.01 2.22 12.10
C ILE A 55 18.85 2.17 11.10
N LEU A 56 19.00 2.79 9.93
CA LEU A 56 17.92 2.89 8.94
C LEU A 56 17.58 1.56 8.28
N ILE A 57 18.57 0.72 7.96
CA ILE A 57 18.34 -0.59 7.32
C ILE A 57 17.35 -1.47 8.11
N PRO A 58 17.55 -1.74 9.41
CA PRO A 58 16.63 -2.57 10.18
C PRO A 58 15.28 -1.87 10.43
N LEU A 59 15.27 -0.54 10.59
CA LEU A 59 14.03 0.22 10.76
C LEU A 59 13.13 0.09 9.53
N LEU A 60 13.70 0.29 8.34
CA LEU A 60 12.98 0.18 7.07
C LEU A 60 12.55 -1.26 6.76
N ALA A 61 13.32 -2.26 7.20
CA ALA A 61 12.97 -3.67 7.04
C ALA A 61 11.89 -4.16 8.04
N SER A 62 11.67 -3.41 9.12
CA SER A 62 10.66 -3.73 10.14
C SER A 62 9.30 -3.08 9.91
N ALA A 63 9.23 -2.12 8.98
CA ALA A 63 8.00 -1.45 8.56
C ALA A 63 7.28 -2.26 7.47
#